data_AF-A0A6B3BB46-F1
#
_entry.id   AF-A0A6B3BB46-F1
#
_cell.length_a   1.000
_cell.length_b   1.000
_cell.length_c   1.000
_cell.angle_alpha   90.00
_cell.angle_beta   90.00
_cell.angle_gamma   90.00
#
_symmetry.space_group_name_H-M   'P 1'
#
loop_
_entity.id
_entity.type
_entity.pdbx_description
1 polymer ?
#
loop_
_entity_poly.entity_id
_entity_poly.type
_entity_poly.pdbx_seq_one_letter_code
_entity_poly.pdbx_strand_id
1 'polypeptide(L)' 'MGFTIGIREMRTGARRRARAAAGGTEVAEYTGLWGWAVVPGARAAGGVCSCGAPGCTAPGAHPLRFAREVPAG' A
#
# COMPACT_ATOMS: atom_id res chain seq x y z
N MET A 1 -25.31 34.07 -2.82
CA MET A 1 -23.91 33.60 -2.90
C MET A 1 -23.82 32.20 -2.31
N GLY A 2 -23.71 31.15 -3.12
CA GLY A 2 -23.56 29.77 -2.66
C GLY A 2 -22.31 29.16 -3.27
N PHE A 3 -21.30 28.84 -2.45
CA PHE A 3 -20.10 28.14 -2.89
C PHE A 3 -20.32 26.65 -2.62
N THR A 4 -20.50 25.89 -3.69
CA THR A 4 -20.57 24.43 -3.63
C THR A 4 -19.19 23.89 -3.23
N ILE A 5 -19.04 23.50 -1.96
CA ILE A 5 -17.94 22.62 -1.55
C ILE A 5 -18.27 21.25 -2.14
N GLY A 6 -17.82 21.04 -3.38
CA GLY A 6 -17.78 19.72 -3.97
C GLY A 6 -16.92 18.85 -3.07
N ILE A 7 -17.55 17.95 -2.32
CA ILE A 7 -16.85 16.84 -1.71
C ILE A 7 -16.22 16.04 -2.85
N ARG A 8 -14.99 16.41 -3.22
CA ARG A 8 -14.15 15.63 -4.12
C ARG A 8 -14.04 14.28 -3.45
N GLU A 9 -14.86 13.35 -3.93
CA GLU A 9 -14.94 11.94 -3.58
C GLU A 9 -13.77 11.58 -2.67
N MET A 10 -13.95 11.77 -1.35
CA MET A 10 -13.11 11.06 -0.42
C MET A 10 -13.43 9.64 -0.78
N ARG A 11 -12.51 8.98 -1.51
CA ARG A 11 -12.60 7.56 -1.78
C ARG A 11 -12.45 6.86 -0.43
N THR A 12 -13.49 6.92 0.39
CA THR A 12 -13.80 6.11 1.56
C THR A 12 -14.11 4.67 1.10
N GLY A 13 -13.29 4.22 0.16
CA GLY A 13 -13.57 3.21 -0.83
C GLY A 13 -12.29 2.59 -1.37
N ALA A 14 -11.12 2.86 -0.75
CA ALA A 14 -10.05 1.86 -0.69
C ALA A 14 -10.52 0.69 0.20
N ARG A 15 -11.66 0.09 -0.18
CA ARG A 15 -12.06 -1.23 0.25
C ARG A 15 -10.85 -2.10 -0.01
N ARG A 16 -10.43 -2.83 1.02
CA ARG A 16 -9.28 -3.74 1.11
C ARG A 16 -9.30 -4.90 0.09
N ARG A 17 -9.74 -4.68 -1.14
CA ARG A 17 -9.23 -5.41 -2.30
C ARG A 17 -8.02 -4.64 -2.77
N ALA A 18 -6.92 -4.79 -2.04
CA ALA A 18 -5.63 -4.73 -2.70
C ALA A 18 -5.80 -5.69 -3.88
N ARG A 19 -5.85 -5.17 -5.12
CA ARG A 19 -5.43 -6.03 -6.22
C ARG A 19 -4.12 -6.59 -5.73
N ALA A 20 -3.99 -7.91 -5.67
CA ALA A 20 -2.69 -8.49 -5.49
C ALA A 20 -1.91 -8.00 -6.71
N ALA A 21 -1.24 -6.85 -6.60
CA ALA A 21 -0.29 -6.39 -7.59
C ALA A 21 0.66 -7.57 -7.72
N ALA A 22 0.57 -8.21 -8.86
CA ALA A 22 1.04 -9.56 -9.07
C ALA A 22 2.53 -9.46 -9.38
N GLY A 23 3.32 -9.13 -8.36
CA GLY A 23 4.79 -9.00 -8.46
C GLY A 23 5.31 -7.58 -8.25
N GLY A 24 6.59 -7.49 -7.86
CA GLY A 24 7.28 -6.22 -7.63
C GLY A 24 7.46 -5.36 -8.90
N THR A 25 7.31 -5.95 -10.08
CA THR A 25 7.41 -5.26 -11.38
C THR A 25 6.22 -4.35 -11.64
N GLU A 26 4.98 -4.79 -11.37
CA GLU A 26 3.78 -3.94 -11.53
C GLU A 26 3.82 -2.71 -10.61
N VAL A 27 4.39 -2.87 -9.41
CA VAL A 27 4.61 -1.75 -8.48
C VAL A 27 5.64 -0.78 -9.04
N ALA A 28 6.72 -1.26 -9.67
CA ALA A 28 7.76 -0.43 -10.28
C ALA A 28 7.24 0.38 -11.48
N GLU A 29 6.41 -0.23 -12.33
CA GLU A 29 5.75 0.46 -13.45
C GLU A 29 4.85 1.59 -12.93
N TYR A 30 4.09 1.31 -11.86
CA TYR A 30 3.22 2.31 -11.26
C TYR A 30 4.00 3.43 -10.59
N THR A 31 5.08 3.14 -9.86
CA THR A 31 5.93 4.19 -9.27
C THR A 31 6.66 5.03 -10.31
N GLY A 32 7.06 4.45 -11.43
CA GLY A 32 7.60 5.20 -12.57
C GLY A 32 6.60 6.19 -13.16
N LEU A 33 5.31 5.82 -13.25
CA LEU A 33 4.25 6.70 -13.73
C LEU A 33 4.00 7.92 -12.83
N TRP A 34 4.17 7.80 -11.51
CA TRP A 34 3.86 8.85 -10.53
C TRP A 34 5.09 9.56 -9.96
N GLY A 35 6.30 9.03 -10.20
CA GLY A 35 7.57 9.71 -9.92
C GLY A 35 8.04 9.68 -8.47
N TRP A 36 7.51 8.79 -7.62
CA TRP A 36 8.00 8.61 -6.25
C TRP A 36 8.32 7.15 -5.94
N ALA A 37 9.37 6.93 -5.14
CA ALA A 37 9.71 5.61 -4.63
C ALA A 37 8.67 5.13 -3.59
N VAL A 38 8.49 3.81 -3.49
CA VAL A 38 7.57 3.21 -2.50
C VAL A 38 8.22 2.06 -1.75
N VAL A 39 7.84 1.92 -0.48
CA VAL A 39 8.24 0.79 0.36
C VAL A 39 7.06 -0.19 0.47
N PRO A 40 7.26 -1.48 0.18
CA PRO A 40 6.20 -2.46 0.36
C PRO A 40 5.75 -2.56 1.82
N GLY A 41 4.44 -2.49 2.06
CA GLY A 41 3.85 -2.72 3.36
C GLY A 41 3.80 -4.20 3.74
N ALA A 42 3.89 -4.49 5.03
CA ALA A 42 3.58 -5.81 5.54
C ALA A 42 2.11 -6.17 5.23
N ARG A 43 1.80 -7.46 5.15
CA ARG A 43 0.44 -7.95 4.91
C ARG A 43 0.07 -8.94 6.00
N ALA A 44 -1.21 -8.99 6.36
CA ALA A 44 -1.75 -10.01 7.24
C ALA A 44 -2.50 -11.04 6.39
N ALA A 45 -2.09 -12.31 6.46
CA ALA A 45 -2.73 -13.41 5.76
C ALA A 45 -2.83 -14.62 6.70
N GLY A 46 -4.01 -15.22 6.80
CA GLY A 46 -4.22 -16.40 7.67
C GLY A 46 -3.91 -16.16 9.15
N GLY A 47 -4.07 -14.94 9.66
CA GLY A 47 -3.76 -14.59 11.06
C GLY A 47 -2.28 -14.33 11.34
N VAL A 48 -1.41 -14.44 10.34
CA VAL A 48 0.03 -14.21 10.48
C VAL A 48 0.44 -12.94 9.75
N CYS A 49 1.33 -12.15 10.35
CA CYS A 49 1.94 -11.02 9.68
C CYS A 49 3.13 -11.49 8.84
N SER A 50 3.19 -11.03 7.58
CA SER A 50 4.30 -11.31 6.67
C SER A 50 5.65 -10.76 7.16
N CYS A 51 5.69 -9.98 8.23
CA CYS A 51 6.92 -9.48 8.83
C CYS A 51 7.73 -10.57 9.55
N GLY A 52 7.13 -11.72 9.88
CA GLY A 52 7.83 -12.82 10.56
C GLY A 52 8.14 -12.56 12.04
N ALA A 53 7.60 -11.50 12.66
CA ALA A 53 7.69 -11.30 14.10
C ALA A 53 6.59 -12.13 14.80
N PRO A 54 6.96 -13.05 15.73
CA PRO A 54 5.97 -13.75 16.54
C PRO A 54 5.30 -12.73 17.47
N GLY A 55 3.98 -12.54 17.33
CA GLY A 55 3.22 -11.60 18.15
C GLY A 55 3.18 -10.15 17.63
N CYS A 56 3.32 -9.94 16.32
CA CYS A 56 3.13 -8.61 15.71
C CYS A 56 1.80 -7.96 16.16
N THR A 57 1.89 -6.81 16.84
CA THR A 57 0.73 -6.07 17.41
C THR A 57 -0.03 -5.26 16.37
N ALA A 58 0.57 -5.03 15.19
CA ALA A 58 -0.01 -4.23 14.12
C ALA A 58 0.10 -4.92 12.74
N PRO A 59 -0.50 -6.11 12.52
CA PRO A 59 -0.36 -6.84 11.28
C PRO A 59 -0.80 -6.02 10.05
N GLY A 60 0.15 -5.76 9.15
CA GLY A 60 -0.09 -5.04 7.91
C GLY A 60 -0.19 -3.51 8.01
N ALA A 61 0.02 -2.94 9.20
CA ALA A 61 0.02 -1.49 9.43
C ALA A 61 1.43 -0.90 9.49
N HIS A 62 2.44 -1.61 8.98
CA HIS A 62 3.82 -1.17 9.00
C HIS A 62 4.57 -1.61 7.73
N PRO A 63 5.71 -0.97 7.39
CA PRO A 63 6.56 -1.39 6.28
C PRO A 63 7.09 -2.81 6.44
N LEU A 64 7.25 -3.52 5.34
CA LEU A 64 7.89 -4.83 5.33
C LEU A 64 9.40 -4.64 5.40
N ARG A 65 10.00 -4.83 6.59
CA ARG A 65 11.41 -4.49 6.87
C ARG A 65 12.45 -5.07 5.90
N PHE A 66 12.15 -6.22 5.31
CA PHE A 66 13.06 -6.94 4.41
C PHE A 66 12.72 -6.71 2.93
N ALA A 67 11.67 -5.95 2.64
CA ALA A 67 11.37 -5.55 1.29
C ALA A 67 12.28 -4.40 0.89
N ARG A 68 12.89 -4.52 -0.29
CA ARG A 68 13.64 -3.43 -0.88
C ARG A 68 12.68 -2.32 -1.31
N GLU A 69 13.12 -1.08 -1.15
CA GLU A 69 12.45 0.07 -1.76
C GLU A 69 12.40 -0.11 -3.28
N VAL A 70 11.24 0.21 -3.85
CA VAL A 70 11.02 0.21 -5.30
C VAL A 70 11.21 1.65 -5.77
N PRO A 71 12.28 1.95 -6.53
CA PRO A 71 12.51 3.30 -7.03
C PRO A 71 11.42 3.67 -8.05
N ALA A 72 11.21 4.97 -8.25
CA ALA A 72 10.62 5.44 -9.50
C ALA A 72 11.62 5.10 -10.62
N GLY A 73 11.13 4.47 -11.69
CA GLY A 73 11.96 3.94 -12.79
C GLY A 73 12.94 4.93 -13.39
#